data_AF-A0A8T3N022-F1
#
_entry.id   AF-A0A8T3N022-F1
#
_cell.length_a   1.000
_cell.length_b   1.000
_cell.length_c   1.000
_cell.angle_alpha   90.00
_cell.angle_beta   90.00
_cell.angle_gamma   90.00
#
_symmetry.space_group_name_H-M   'P 1'
#
loop_
_entity.id
_entity.type
_entity.pdbx_description
1 polymer ?
#
loop_
_entity_poly.entity_id
_entity_poly.type
_entity_poly.pdbx_seq_one_letter_code
_entity_poly.pdbx_strand_id
1 'polypeptide(L)' 'MYVCLCSAVTDHQIRAEIRQGACTLRELRNRLGVASHCGRCGQCARDILTENAMDGKRQSATIEADALLSAQS' A
#
# COMPACT_ATOMS: atom_id res chain seq x y z
N MET A 1 -5.25 3.88 -12.15
CA MET A 1 -6.15 5.02 -11.87
C MET A 1 -5.39 6.17 -11.23
N TYR A 2 -5.72 7.43 -11.57
CA TYR A 2 -5.26 8.60 -10.81
C TYR A 2 -6.03 8.73 -9.50
N VAL A 3 -5.30 8.80 -8.39
CA VAL A 3 -5.84 8.97 -7.05
C VAL A 3 -5.75 10.43 -6.62
N CYS A 4 -4.65 11.13 -6.91
CA CYS A 4 -4.48 12.55 -6.61
C CYS A 4 -4.22 13.35 -7.87
N LEU A 5 -5.14 14.25 -8.23
CA LEU A 5 -4.97 15.13 -9.38
C LEU A 5 -4.02 16.30 -9.10
N CYS A 6 -3.97 16.82 -7.86
CA CYS A 6 -3.09 17.94 -7.51
C CYS A 6 -1.59 17.59 -7.66
N SER A 7 -1.23 16.33 -7.43
CA SER A 7 0.16 15.86 -7.45
C SER A 7 0.39 14.74 -8.48
N ALA A 8 -0.57 14.52 -9.39
CA ALA A 8 -0.53 13.49 -10.42
C ALA A 8 -0.14 12.09 -9.90
N VAL A 9 -0.68 11.69 -8.75
CA VAL A 9 -0.38 10.40 -8.10
C VAL A 9 -1.39 9.34 -8.54
N THR A 10 -0.87 8.19 -8.96
CA THR A 10 -1.65 7.01 -9.34
C THR A 10 -1.72 5.96 -8.22
N ASP A 11 -2.70 5.06 -8.29
CA ASP A 11 -2.80 3.91 -7.38
C ASP A 11 -1.54 3.04 -7.43
N HIS A 12 -0.96 2.85 -8.63
CA HIS A 12 0.25 2.04 -8.80
C HIS A 12 1.44 2.62 -8.02
N GLN A 13 1.61 3.95 -8.05
CA GLN A 13 2.65 4.64 -7.27
C GLN A 13 2.40 4.50 -5.77
N ILE A 14 1.16 4.62 -5.31
CA ILE A 14 0.81 4.39 -3.90
C ILE A 14 1.16 2.97 -3.48
N ARG A 15 0.73 1.96 -4.25
CA ARG A 15 1.04 0.54 -3.97
C ARG A 15 2.55 0.26 -4.01
N ALA A 16 3.30 0.93 -4.88
CA ALA A 16 4.76 0.81 -4.93
C ALA A 16 5.42 1.33 -3.65
N GLU A 17 5.01 2.49 -3.13
CA GLU A 17 5.52 3.01 -1.86
C GLU A 17 5.15 2.16 -0.66
N ILE A 18 3.96 1.56 -0.67
CA ILE A 18 3.54 0.60 0.37
C ILE A 18 4.46 -0.63 0.37
N ARG A 19 4.79 -1.18 -0.82
CA ARG A 19 5.78 -2.27 -0.93
C ARG A 19 7.18 -1.85 -0.46
N GLN A 20 7.51 -0.56 -0.53
CA GLN A 20 8.73 0.03 0.04
C GLN A 20 8.57 0.45 1.51
N GLY A 21 7.55 -0.06 2.21
CA GLY A 21 7.37 0.10 3.64
C GLY A 21 6.61 1.34 4.09
N ALA A 22 5.94 2.08 3.19
CA ALA A 22 5.00 3.12 3.62
C ALA A 22 3.76 2.47 4.25
N CYS A 23 3.51 2.75 5.53
CA CYS A 23 2.43 2.16 6.33
C CYS A 23 1.37 3.19 6.72
N THR A 24 1.60 4.48 6.47
CA THR A 24 0.69 5.56 6.87
C THR A 24 0.42 6.55 5.74
N LEU A 25 -0.74 7.20 5.80
CA LEU A 25 -1.05 8.31 4.87
C LEU A 25 -0.03 9.46 5.00
N ARG A 26 0.53 9.66 6.20
CA ARG A 26 1.57 10.68 6.42
C ARG A 26 2.83 10.37 5.61
N GLU A 27 3.27 9.12 5.60
CA GLU A 27 4.43 8.71 4.80
C GLU A 27 4.13 8.82 3.31
N LEU A 28 2.98 8.35 2.83
CA LEU A 28 2.60 8.51 1.43
C LEU A 28 2.55 9.99 1.03
N ARG A 29 2.01 10.86 1.88
CA ARG A 29 2.00 12.31 1.65
C ARG A 29 3.41 12.87 1.53
N ASN A 30 4.34 12.45 2.40
CA ASN A 30 5.72 12.91 2.36
C ASN A 30 6.48 12.41 1.13
N ARG A 31 6.20 11.18 0.67
CA ARG A 31 6.90 10.56 -0.45
C ARG A 31 6.32 10.94 -1.82
N LEU A 32 5.00 11.07 -1.92
CA LEU A 32 4.27 11.25 -3.20
C LEU A 32 3.53 12.59 -3.30
N GLY A 33 3.42 13.36 -2.22
CA GLY A 33 2.59 14.58 -2.18
C GLY A 33 1.08 14.31 -2.12
N VAL A 34 0.63 13.05 -1.99
CA VAL A 34 -0.80 12.73 -1.91
C VAL A 34 -1.45 13.42 -0.70
N ALA A 35 -2.65 13.98 -0.91
CA ALA A 35 -3.42 14.71 0.10
C ALA A 35 -2.68 15.92 0.74
N SER A 36 -1.66 16.46 0.09
CA SER A 36 -0.92 17.64 0.56
C SER A 36 -1.60 18.98 0.23
N HIS A 37 -2.39 19.03 -0.86
CA HIS A 37 -3.01 20.27 -1.34
C HIS A 37 -4.50 20.38 -0.95
N CYS A 38 -5.42 19.83 -1.75
CA CYS A 38 -6.87 19.97 -1.49
C CYS A 38 -7.45 18.88 -0.57
N GLY A 39 -6.67 17.84 -0.25
CA GLY A 39 -7.05 16.75 0.67
C GLY A 39 -8.11 15.76 0.18
N ARG A 40 -8.82 16.03 -0.94
CA ARG A 40 -9.97 15.22 -1.40
C ARG A 40 -9.66 13.75 -1.68
N CYS A 41 -8.44 13.46 -2.12
CA CYS A 41 -7.97 12.09 -2.36
C CYS A 41 -7.62 11.31 -1.09
N GLY A 42 -7.67 11.93 0.09
CA GLY A 42 -7.17 11.36 1.33
C GLY A 42 -7.87 10.06 1.76
N GLN A 43 -9.18 9.95 1.53
CA GLN A 43 -9.91 8.72 1.85
C GLN A 43 -9.50 7.57 0.91
N CYS A 44 -9.53 7.82 -0.41
CA CYS A 44 -9.12 6.81 -1.40
C CYS A 44 -7.68 6.31 -1.16
N ALA A 45 -6.74 7.20 -0.81
CA ALA A 45 -5.37 6.78 -0.49
C ALA A 45 -5.28 5.93 0.80
N ARG A 46 -6.16 6.16 1.79
CA ARG A 46 -6.27 5.32 2.99
C ARG A 46 -6.87 3.96 2.69
N ASP A 47 -7.88 3.91 1.84
CA ASP A 47 -8.52 2.65 1.45
C ASP A 47 -7.49 1.72 0.78
N ILE A 48 -6.66 2.26 -0.12
CA ILE A 48 -5.54 1.51 -0.72
C ILE A 48 -4.54 1.00 0.34
N LEU A 49 -4.19 1.82 1.34
CA LEU A 49 -3.34 1.37 2.45
C LEU A 49 -3.95 0.18 3.20
N THR A 50 -5.23 0.28 3.56
CA THR A 50 -5.95 -0.76 4.29
C THR A 50 -6.08 -2.06 3.49
N GLU A 51 -6.38 -1.96 2.20
CA GLU A 51 -6.41 -3.12 1.29
C GLU A 51 -5.07 -3.86 1.28
N ASN A 52 -3.96 -3.16 1.10
CA ASN A 52 -2.63 -3.78 1.03
C ASN A 52 -2.16 -4.35 2.38
N ALA A 53 -2.60 -3.77 3.51
CA ALA A 53 -2.31 -4.31 4.84
C ALA A 53 -2.99 -5.68 5.06
N MET A 54 -4.17 -5.91 4.47
CA MET A 54 -4.85 -7.20 4.52
C MET A 54 -4.20 -8.23 3.59
N ASP A 55 -3.72 -7.80 2.42
CA ASP A 55 -3.02 -8.68 1.47
C ASP A 55 -1.68 -9.19 2.03
N GLY A 56 -0.91 -8.33 2.71
CA GLY A 56 0.35 -8.74 3.36
C GLY A 56 0.14 -9.81 4.44
N LYS A 57 -0.99 -9.76 5.15
CA LYS A 57 -1.36 -10.76 6.16
C LYS A 57 -1.67 -12.13 5.54
N ARG A 58 -2.19 -12.14 4.31
CA ARG A 58 -2.51 -13.37 3.57
C ARG A 58 -1.26 -14.01 2.97
N GLN A 59 -0.27 -13.21 2.58
CA GLN A 59 1.01 -13.70 2.06
C GLN A 59 1.88 -14.34 3.14
N SER A 60 1.95 -13.78 4.36
CA SER A 60 2.67 -14.45 5.46
C SER A 60 2.08 -15.82 5.81
N ALA A 61 0.75 -15.96 5.76
CA ALA A 61 0.08 -17.24 6.01
C ALA A 61 0.37 -18.31 4.93
N THR A 62 0.65 -17.90 3.68
CA THR A 62 1.03 -18.84 2.61
C THR A 62 2.51 -19.23 2.69
N ILE A 63 3.40 -18.30 3.04
CA ILE A 63 4.83 -18.61 3.20
C ILE A 63 5.06 -19.61 4.34
N GLU A 64 4.32 -19.51 5.46
CA GLU A 64 4.39 -20.50 6.54
C GLU A 64 3.91 -21.89 6.09
N ALA A 65 2.89 -21.96 5.23
CA ALA A 65 2.37 -23.23 4.70
C ALA A 65 3.34 -23.90 3.71
N ASP A 66 3.99 -23.14 2.82
CA ASP A 66 4.99 -23.66 1.87
C ASP A 66 6.29 -24.11 2.56
N ALA A 67 6.72 -23.39 3.61
CA ALA A 67 7.91 -23.76 4.39
C ALA A 67 7.74 -25.11 5.12
N LEU A 68 6.53 -25.42 5.59
CA LEU A 68 6.21 -26.70 6.24
C LEU A 68 6.14 -27.88 5.26
N LEU A 69 5.76 -27.64 4.00
CA LEU A 69 5.71 -28.69 2.98
C LEU A 69 7.12 -29.06 2.46
N SER A 70 8.03 -28.08 2.44
CA SER A 70 9.42 -28.25 1.98
C SER A 70 10.33 -28.99 2.98
N ALA A 71 9.97 -29.00 4.28
CA ALA A 71 10.74 -29.65 5.33
C ALA A 71 10.40 -31.14 5.54
N GLN A 72 9.39 -31.66 4.84
CA GLN A 72 8.91 -33.05 4.94
C GLN A 72 9.39 -33.95 3.77
N SER A 73 10.38 -33.51 2.99
CA SER A 73 11.02 -34.28 1.91
C SER A 73 12.52 -34.44 2.16
#